data_AF-A0A8B6FZ31-F1
#
_entry.id   AF-A0A8B6FZ31-F1
#
_cell.length_a   1.000
_cell.length_b   1.000
_cell.length_c   1.000
_cell.angle_alpha   90.00
_cell.angle_beta   90.00
_cell.angle_gamma   90.00
#
_symmetry.space_group_name_H-M   'P 1'
#
loop_
_entity.id
_entity.type
_entity.pdbx_description
1 polymer ?
#
loop_
_entity_poly.entity_id
_entity_poly.type
_entity_poly.pdbx_seq_one_letter_code
_entity_poly.pdbx_strand_id
1 'polypeptide(L)'
;MKTFLIHFVFIQLATVASLKTRKAVSITLSAAKDIPVSGFLIDNSKSEWNKEVMDQIKAVSKENSNNISVIKSRLTDINKAVNNLLNQYVHGIVPASDGYIGCYKDDSSRLLKYKISNVGNSLTLAKGRKHCKGYKYTGLQYGTYIFCGNILVNEKYPRVPESNCNMACAGEKNRMCGSADRNSIYLVKP
;
A
#
# COMPACT_ATOMS: atom_id res chain seq x y z
N MET A 1 8.32 41.04 -45.41
CA MET A 1 7.70 39.79 -45.91
C MET A 1 8.43 38.51 -45.47
N LYS A 2 9.06 38.47 -44.28
CA LYS A 2 9.77 37.28 -43.76
C LYS A 2 8.99 36.49 -42.70
N THR A 3 7.74 36.89 -42.41
CA THR A 3 6.95 36.33 -41.29
C THR A 3 5.82 35.39 -41.75
N PHE A 4 5.56 35.28 -43.05
CA PHE A 4 4.47 34.44 -43.59
C PHE A 4 4.90 33.04 -44.07
N LEU A 5 6.20 32.78 -44.25
CA LEU A 5 6.70 31.46 -44.69
C LEU A 5 6.81 30.42 -43.55
N ILE A 6 6.78 30.85 -42.29
CA ILE A 6 6.99 29.94 -41.14
C ILE A 6 5.70 29.19 -40.78
N HIS A 7 4.52 29.73 -41.13
CA HIS A 7 3.23 29.09 -40.83
C HIS A 7 2.84 27.96 -41.80
N PHE A 8 3.41 27.89 -43.01
CA PHE A 8 3.11 26.82 -43.96
C PHE A 8 3.90 25.52 -43.69
N VAL A 9 5.03 25.62 -42.97
CA VAL A 9 5.87 24.46 -42.63
C VAL A 9 5.24 23.58 -41.56
N PHE A 10 4.38 24.13 -40.70
CA PHE A 10 3.73 23.36 -39.63
C PHE A 10 2.48 22.56 -40.08
N ILE A 11 1.82 22.94 -41.18
CA ILE A 11 0.58 22.29 -41.61
C ILE A 11 0.84 20.99 -42.40
N GLN A 12 2.01 20.84 -43.03
CA GLN A 12 2.38 19.62 -43.78
C GLN A 12 2.94 18.50 -42.89
N LEU A 13 3.29 18.79 -41.63
CA LEU A 13 3.79 17.78 -40.69
C LEU A 13 2.68 16.99 -39.98
N ALA A 14 1.41 17.34 -40.19
CA ALA A 14 0.28 16.69 -39.52
C ALA A 14 -0.40 15.55 -40.30
N THR A 15 -0.03 15.29 -41.57
CA THR A 15 -0.76 14.31 -42.41
C THR A 15 0.04 13.09 -42.88
N VAL A 16 1.31 12.94 -42.48
CA VAL A 16 2.07 11.70 -42.75
C VAL A 16 2.46 11.02 -41.43
N ALA A 17 1.52 10.98 -40.50
CA ALA A 17 1.49 10.05 -39.38
C ALA A 17 0.45 8.95 -39.64
N SER A 18 0.47 8.33 -40.83
CA SER A 18 -0.17 7.04 -41.06
C SER A 18 0.37 6.47 -42.36
N LEU A 19 1.23 5.46 -42.26
CA LEU A 19 1.56 4.42 -43.26
C LEU A 19 2.92 3.78 -42.88
N LYS A 20 2.98 3.19 -41.68
CA LYS A 20 3.91 2.07 -41.44
C LYS A 20 3.28 0.85 -42.08
N THR A 21 3.76 0.47 -43.26
CA THR A 21 4.11 -0.91 -43.66
C THR A 21 4.39 -0.92 -45.16
N ARG A 22 5.47 -1.61 -45.51
CA ARG A 22 5.95 -1.78 -46.87
C ARG A 22 4.86 -2.43 -47.75
N LYS A 23 4.46 -1.77 -48.83
CA LYS A 23 4.20 -2.36 -50.16
C LYS A 23 3.89 -1.23 -51.15
N ALA A 24 4.47 -1.34 -52.33
CA ALA A 24 4.40 -0.35 -53.41
C ALA A 24 2.94 0.00 -53.75
N VAL A 25 2.66 1.29 -53.91
CA VAL A 25 1.46 1.77 -54.60
C VAL A 25 1.97 2.74 -55.67
N SER A 26 2.00 2.27 -56.91
CA SER A 26 2.19 3.11 -58.09
C SER A 26 0.97 4.02 -58.21
N ILE A 27 1.15 5.32 -57.96
CA ILE A 27 0.16 6.33 -58.34
C ILE A 27 0.76 7.09 -59.53
N THR A 28 0.31 6.71 -60.73
CA THR A 28 0.44 7.54 -61.93
C THR A 28 -0.41 8.78 -61.77
N LEU A 29 0.21 9.95 -61.65
CA LEU A 29 -0.45 11.24 -61.81
C LEU A 29 0.13 11.94 -63.04
N SER A 30 -0.52 11.75 -64.20
CA SER A 30 -0.35 12.61 -65.36
C SER A 30 -0.97 13.97 -65.05
N ALA A 31 -0.12 14.98 -64.86
CA ALA A 31 -0.36 16.42 -65.11
C ALA A 31 0.42 17.29 -64.10
N ALA A 32 1.72 17.43 -64.33
CA ALA A 32 2.50 18.59 -63.91
C ALA A 32 3.77 18.61 -64.78
N LYS A 33 3.62 19.04 -66.03
CA LYS A 33 4.77 19.50 -66.81
C LYS A 33 5.17 20.85 -66.18
N ASP A 34 6.46 20.99 -65.90
CA ASP A 34 7.14 22.25 -65.54
C ASP A 34 7.19 22.66 -64.05
N ILE A 35 7.47 21.72 -63.14
CA ILE A 35 8.18 22.04 -61.90
C ILE A 35 9.61 21.50 -62.05
N PRO A 36 10.66 22.33 -61.94
CA PRO A 36 12.03 21.84 -61.90
C PRO A 36 12.21 21.13 -60.56
N VAL A 37 11.97 19.81 -60.54
CA VAL A 37 12.49 18.91 -59.51
C VAL A 37 14.00 18.75 -59.74
N SER A 38 14.74 19.87 -59.67
CA SER A 38 16.17 19.84 -59.39
C SER A 38 16.32 19.47 -57.92
N GLY A 39 16.39 18.16 -57.69
CA GLY A 39 17.06 17.55 -56.54
C GLY A 39 16.73 18.13 -55.17
N PHE A 40 15.62 17.72 -54.58
CA PHE A 40 15.63 17.49 -53.13
C PHE A 40 16.13 16.06 -52.91
N LEU A 41 17.43 15.85 -53.14
CA LEU A 41 18.10 14.66 -52.63
C LEU A 41 18.08 14.81 -51.11
N ILE A 42 17.30 13.98 -50.41
CA ILE A 42 17.56 13.73 -49.00
C ILE A 42 18.92 13.03 -48.98
N ASP A 43 19.96 13.80 -48.71
CA ASP A 43 21.32 13.31 -48.61
C ASP A 43 21.47 12.46 -47.34
N ASN A 44 21.16 11.17 -47.47
CA ASN A 44 21.39 10.16 -46.43
C ASN A 44 22.89 9.90 -46.16
N SER A 45 23.82 10.59 -46.83
CA SER A 45 25.25 10.49 -46.58
C SER A 45 25.76 11.40 -45.46
N LYS A 46 24.91 12.31 -44.93
CA LYS A 46 25.28 13.12 -43.77
C LYS A 46 25.28 12.28 -42.49
N SER A 47 26.46 11.73 -42.16
CA SER A 47 26.76 11.04 -40.90
C SER A 47 26.33 11.82 -39.66
N GLU A 48 26.28 13.15 -39.74
CA GLU A 48 25.77 14.05 -38.69
C GLU A 48 24.28 13.86 -38.38
N TRP A 49 23.42 13.57 -39.37
CA TRP A 49 21.99 13.27 -39.13
C TRP A 49 21.83 11.96 -38.37
N ASN A 50 22.63 10.94 -38.72
CA ASN A 50 22.64 9.67 -38.01
C ASN A 50 23.15 9.84 -36.57
N LYS A 51 24.09 10.76 -36.33
CA LYS A 51 24.60 11.08 -34.98
C LYS A 51 23.54 11.79 -34.12
N GLU A 52 22.91 12.83 -34.65
CA GLU A 52 21.87 13.60 -33.95
C GLU A 52 20.68 12.71 -33.56
N VAL A 53 20.17 11.89 -34.49
CA VAL A 53 19.07 10.96 -34.22
C VAL A 53 19.46 9.93 -33.15
N MET A 54 20.69 9.40 -33.19
CA MET A 54 21.16 8.43 -32.20
C MET A 54 21.37 9.07 -30.82
N ASP A 55 21.79 10.33 -30.75
CA ASP A 55 21.96 11.04 -29.49
C ASP A 55 20.59 11.38 -28.86
N GLN A 56 19.58 11.73 -29.66
CA GLN A 56 18.19 11.86 -29.20
C GLN A 56 17.63 10.53 -28.68
N ILE A 57 17.87 9.41 -29.38
CA ILE A 57 17.45 8.06 -28.93
C ILE A 57 18.11 7.72 -27.59
N LYS A 58 19.41 8.01 -27.42
CA LYS A 58 20.11 7.78 -26.13
C LYS A 58 19.54 8.64 -25.02
N ALA A 59 19.21 9.91 -25.29
CA ALA A 59 18.61 10.81 -24.31
C ALA A 59 17.26 10.28 -23.83
N VAL A 60 16.37 9.91 -24.76
CA VAL A 60 15.06 9.32 -24.43
C VAL A 60 15.23 7.98 -23.69
N SER A 61 16.18 7.13 -24.10
CA SER A 61 16.47 5.87 -23.42
C SER A 61 16.95 6.08 -21.98
N LYS A 62 17.76 7.12 -21.75
CA LYS A 62 18.25 7.48 -20.42
C LYS A 62 17.12 8.02 -19.53
N GLU A 63 16.27 8.89 -20.07
CA GLU A 63 15.09 9.40 -19.38
C GLU A 63 14.13 8.27 -18.99
N ASN A 64 13.84 7.35 -19.91
CA ASN A 64 13.03 6.17 -19.63
C ASN A 64 13.64 5.27 -18.55
N SER A 65 14.96 5.08 -18.57
CA SER A 65 15.67 4.31 -17.53
C SER A 65 15.55 4.97 -16.15
N ASN A 66 15.65 6.29 -16.09
CA ASN A 66 15.45 7.06 -14.86
C ASN A 66 13.99 6.98 -14.38
N ASN A 67 13.00 7.08 -15.27
CA ASN A 67 11.60 6.96 -14.90
C ASN A 67 11.29 5.56 -14.33
N ILE A 68 11.86 4.51 -14.92
CA ILE A 68 11.73 3.13 -14.41
C ILE A 68 12.35 3.00 -13.01
N SER A 69 13.51 3.62 -12.75
CA SER A 69 14.14 3.54 -11.42
C SER A 69 13.29 4.23 -10.35
N VAL A 70 12.72 5.40 -10.65
CA VAL A 70 11.79 6.11 -9.75
C VAL A 70 10.54 5.27 -9.47
N ILE A 71 9.93 4.65 -10.48
CA ILE A 71 8.75 3.78 -10.32
C ILE A 71 9.09 2.58 -9.42
N LYS A 72 10.24 1.92 -9.63
CA LYS A 72 10.69 0.80 -8.79
C LYS A 72 10.90 1.22 -7.33
N SER A 73 11.47 2.39 -7.10
CA SER A 73 11.61 2.96 -5.75
C SER A 73 10.25 3.12 -5.08
N ARG A 74 9.30 3.77 -5.75
CA ARG A 74 7.94 3.99 -5.23
C ARG A 74 7.19 2.67 -4.97
N LEU A 75 7.33 1.68 -5.84
CA LEU A 75 6.74 0.35 -5.62
C LEU A 75 7.29 -0.32 -4.36
N THR A 76 8.59 -0.14 -4.10
CA THR A 76 9.22 -0.66 -2.88
C THR A 76 8.67 0.02 -1.64
N ASP A 77 8.51 1.35 -1.67
CA ASP A 77 7.89 2.11 -0.58
C ASP A 77 6.44 1.71 -0.34
N ILE A 78 5.65 1.52 -1.41
CA ILE A 78 4.27 1.04 -1.34
C ILE A 78 4.22 -0.35 -0.72
N ASN A 79 5.06 -1.29 -1.18
CA ASN A 79 5.10 -2.64 -0.63
C ASN A 79 5.48 -2.63 0.85
N LYS A 80 6.42 -1.79 1.26
CA LYS A 80 6.78 -1.61 2.67
C LYS A 80 5.60 -1.06 3.49
N ALA A 81 4.90 -0.06 2.98
CA ALA A 81 3.72 0.51 3.64
C ALA A 81 2.59 -0.53 3.78
N VAL A 82 2.30 -1.27 2.71
CA VAL A 82 1.30 -2.36 2.70
C VAL A 82 1.68 -3.45 3.69
N ASN A 83 2.95 -3.88 3.73
CA ASN A 83 3.41 -4.90 4.69
C ASN A 83 3.34 -4.41 6.14
N ASN A 84 3.61 -3.12 6.40
CA ASN A 84 3.45 -2.55 7.73
C ASN A 84 1.97 -2.53 8.16
N LEU A 85 1.06 -2.14 7.26
CA LEU A 85 -0.38 -2.16 7.51
C LEU A 85 -0.89 -3.60 7.71
N LEU A 86 -0.43 -4.54 6.89
CA LEU A 86 -0.71 -5.96 7.05
C LEU A 86 -0.18 -6.48 8.39
N ASN A 87 1.04 -6.15 8.78
CA ASN A 87 1.57 -6.55 10.08
C ASN A 87 0.77 -5.96 11.24
N GLN A 88 0.34 -4.70 11.13
CA GLN A 88 -0.54 -4.08 12.13
C GLN A 88 -1.89 -4.81 12.23
N TYR A 89 -2.46 -5.25 11.10
CA TYR A 89 -3.75 -5.94 11.04
C TYR A 89 -3.65 -7.43 11.44
N VAL A 90 -2.63 -8.14 10.96
CA VAL A 90 -2.38 -9.57 11.18
C VAL A 90 -1.89 -9.81 12.60
N HIS A 91 -0.90 -9.07 13.10
CA HIS A 91 -0.47 -9.22 14.49
C HIS A 91 -1.55 -8.75 15.47
N GLY A 92 -2.47 -7.88 15.07
CA GLY A 92 -3.58 -7.42 15.91
C GLY A 92 -4.70 -8.44 16.16
N ILE A 93 -4.79 -9.52 15.36
CA ILE A 93 -5.96 -10.43 15.41
C ILE A 93 -5.60 -11.92 15.40
N VAL A 94 -4.40 -12.33 14.94
CA VAL A 94 -3.98 -13.74 15.04
C VAL A 94 -3.65 -14.07 16.50
N PRO A 95 -4.46 -14.88 17.20
CA PRO A 95 -4.20 -15.22 18.58
C PRO A 95 -2.97 -16.13 18.68
N ALA A 96 -2.22 -15.99 19.77
CA ALA A 96 -1.23 -16.99 20.16
C ALA A 96 -1.91 -18.36 20.40
N SER A 97 -1.13 -19.43 20.53
CA SER A 97 -1.65 -20.80 20.73
C SER A 97 -2.57 -20.93 21.96
N ASP A 98 -2.40 -20.07 22.95
CA ASP A 98 -3.23 -20.00 24.14
C ASP A 98 -4.41 -19.03 24.01
N GLY A 99 -4.67 -18.49 22.81
CA GLY A 99 -5.72 -17.54 22.51
C GLY A 99 -5.41 -16.08 22.87
N TYR A 100 -4.19 -15.72 23.26
CA TYR A 100 -3.83 -14.33 23.55
C TYR A 100 -3.82 -13.47 22.28
N ILE A 101 -4.50 -12.33 22.30
CA ILE A 101 -4.62 -11.42 21.15
C ILE A 101 -3.70 -10.20 21.32
N GLY A 102 -3.58 -9.68 22.55
CA GLY A 102 -2.71 -8.55 22.84
C GLY A 102 -3.18 -7.67 23.99
N CYS A 103 -2.38 -6.65 24.26
CA CYS A 103 -2.67 -5.61 25.25
C CYS A 103 -3.45 -4.45 24.63
N TYR A 104 -4.61 -4.10 25.19
CA TYR A 104 -5.47 -3.05 24.66
C TYR A 104 -5.74 -1.95 25.70
N LYS A 105 -5.80 -0.71 25.21
CA LYS A 105 -6.27 0.43 26.03
C LYS A 105 -7.72 0.21 26.44
N ASP A 106 -8.04 0.58 27.68
CA ASP A 106 -9.39 0.65 28.21
C ASP A 106 -9.63 2.03 28.84
N ASP A 107 -10.87 2.33 29.17
CA ASP A 107 -11.26 3.46 30.00
C ASP A 107 -12.62 3.21 30.67
N SER A 108 -13.19 4.23 31.31
CA SER A 108 -14.50 4.15 31.94
C SER A 108 -15.65 3.75 31.00
N SER A 109 -15.54 3.98 29.68
CA SER A 109 -16.55 3.59 28.69
C SER A 109 -16.39 2.15 28.18
N ARG A 110 -15.32 1.46 28.59
CA ARG A 110 -15.02 0.04 28.40
C ARG A 110 -14.94 -0.45 26.95
N LEU A 111 -13.78 -0.99 26.58
CA LEU A 111 -13.59 -1.76 25.36
C LEU A 111 -14.54 -2.97 25.31
N LEU A 112 -14.56 -3.76 26.39
CA LEU A 112 -15.42 -4.94 26.54
C LEU A 112 -16.52 -4.67 27.57
N LYS A 113 -17.67 -4.20 27.08
CA LYS A 113 -18.72 -3.59 27.92
C LYS A 113 -19.87 -4.51 28.35
N TYR A 114 -19.94 -5.76 27.90
CA TYR A 114 -21.16 -6.55 28.08
C TYR A 114 -21.28 -7.18 29.47
N LYS A 115 -20.18 -7.71 30.02
CA LYS A 115 -20.20 -8.35 31.34
C LYS A 115 -18.88 -8.09 32.05
N ILE A 116 -18.97 -7.67 33.31
CA ILE A 116 -17.82 -7.23 34.12
C ILE A 116 -17.90 -7.91 35.48
N SER A 117 -16.78 -8.41 35.99
CA SER A 117 -16.69 -9.02 37.32
C SER A 117 -15.33 -8.80 37.95
N ASN A 118 -15.30 -8.36 39.20
CA ASN A 118 -14.11 -8.47 40.05
C ASN A 118 -14.12 -9.83 40.74
N VAL A 119 -13.07 -10.62 40.58
CA VAL A 119 -12.93 -11.94 41.22
C VAL A 119 -11.73 -11.99 42.18
N GLY A 120 -11.12 -10.84 42.45
CA GLY A 120 -10.01 -10.67 43.39
C GLY A 120 -8.87 -11.64 43.14
N ASN A 121 -8.34 -12.23 44.21
CA ASN A 121 -7.21 -13.15 44.19
C ASN A 121 -7.43 -14.44 43.41
N SER A 122 -8.65 -14.68 42.95
CA SER A 122 -9.04 -15.92 42.29
C SER A 122 -9.06 -15.81 40.75
N LEU A 123 -8.54 -14.72 40.18
CA LEU A 123 -8.50 -14.51 38.74
C LEU A 123 -7.51 -15.46 38.05
N THR A 124 -8.03 -16.22 37.08
CA THR A 124 -7.27 -17.06 36.13
C THR A 124 -7.86 -16.89 34.73
N LEU A 125 -7.10 -17.24 33.68
CA LEU A 125 -7.62 -17.22 32.31
C LEU A 125 -8.81 -18.17 32.15
N ALA A 126 -8.74 -19.36 32.75
CA ALA A 126 -9.83 -20.34 32.72
C ALA A 126 -11.13 -19.78 33.33
N LYS A 127 -11.02 -19.01 34.44
CA LYS A 127 -12.17 -18.36 35.06
C LYS A 127 -12.73 -17.24 34.16
N GLY A 128 -11.87 -16.43 33.54
CA GLY A 128 -12.26 -15.44 32.53
C GLY A 128 -13.08 -16.07 31.40
N ARG A 129 -12.55 -17.13 30.77
CA ARG A 129 -13.24 -17.89 29.72
C ARG A 129 -14.58 -18.45 30.16
N LYS A 130 -14.63 -19.09 31.33
CA LYS A 130 -15.88 -19.62 31.89
C LYS A 130 -16.91 -18.50 32.12
N HIS A 131 -16.47 -17.38 32.68
CA HIS A 131 -17.33 -16.25 32.98
C HIS A 131 -17.88 -15.57 31.72
N CYS A 132 -17.05 -15.49 30.67
CA CYS A 132 -17.38 -14.92 29.36
C CYS A 132 -17.90 -15.93 28.34
N LYS A 133 -18.36 -17.12 28.77
CA LYS A 133 -19.00 -18.10 27.87
C LYS A 133 -20.17 -17.41 27.12
N GLY A 134 -20.15 -17.51 25.79
CA GLY A 134 -21.11 -16.85 24.90
C GLY A 134 -20.61 -15.55 24.27
N TYR A 135 -19.45 -15.04 24.68
CA TYR A 135 -18.77 -13.92 24.06
C TYR A 135 -17.54 -14.39 23.27
N LYS A 136 -17.05 -13.55 22.37
CA LYS A 136 -15.84 -13.83 21.57
C LYS A 136 -14.56 -13.63 22.38
N TYR A 137 -14.53 -12.59 23.22
CA TYR A 137 -13.34 -12.14 23.92
C TYR A 137 -13.55 -12.03 25.43
N THR A 138 -12.49 -12.36 26.18
CA THR A 138 -12.33 -12.05 27.60
C THR A 138 -11.15 -11.11 27.75
N GLY A 139 -11.36 -9.98 28.44
CA GLY A 139 -10.33 -9.04 28.85
C GLY A 139 -10.05 -9.22 30.33
N LEU A 140 -8.77 -9.30 30.67
CA LEU A 140 -8.31 -9.41 32.04
C LEU A 140 -7.59 -8.11 32.40
N GLN A 141 -8.00 -7.46 33.50
CA GLN A 141 -7.51 -6.15 33.91
C GLN A 141 -7.11 -6.14 35.38
N TYR A 142 -6.06 -5.37 35.68
CA TYR A 142 -5.62 -5.07 37.04
C TYR A 142 -5.48 -6.33 37.93
N GLY A 143 -5.10 -7.47 37.32
CA GLY A 143 -4.87 -8.72 38.02
C GLY A 143 -6.12 -9.38 38.64
N THR A 144 -7.28 -8.72 38.63
CA THR A 144 -8.45 -9.10 39.45
C THR A 144 -9.80 -8.98 38.74
N TYR A 145 -9.87 -8.28 37.61
CA TYR A 145 -11.11 -8.05 36.86
C TYR A 145 -11.19 -8.88 35.58
N ILE A 146 -12.43 -9.24 35.24
CA ILE A 146 -12.84 -9.89 34.00
C ILE A 146 -13.81 -8.96 33.26
N PHE A 147 -13.61 -8.83 31.96
CA PHE A 147 -14.49 -8.11 31.04
C PHE A 147 -14.83 -9.00 29.84
N CYS A 148 -16.08 -8.98 29.38
CA CYS A 148 -16.53 -9.77 28.24
C CYS A 148 -17.03 -8.89 27.11
N GLY A 149 -16.70 -9.25 25.86
CA GLY A 149 -17.09 -8.46 24.69
C GLY A 149 -16.97 -9.23 23.39
N ASN A 150 -17.56 -8.68 22.33
CA ASN A 150 -17.53 -9.26 20.98
C ASN A 150 -16.76 -8.41 19.96
N ILE A 151 -16.37 -7.19 20.34
CA ILE A 151 -15.78 -6.20 19.44
C ILE A 151 -14.45 -5.74 20.05
N LEU A 152 -13.38 -5.82 19.27
CA LEU A 152 -12.06 -5.27 19.60
C LEU A 152 -11.65 -4.13 18.68
N VAL A 153 -12.27 -4.00 17.50
CA VAL A 153 -11.92 -2.98 16.50
C VAL A 153 -12.59 -1.67 16.90
N ASN A 154 -11.82 -0.78 17.50
CA ASN A 154 -12.24 0.57 17.84
C ASN A 154 -11.00 1.49 17.87
N GLU A 155 -11.00 2.56 17.08
CA GLU A 155 -9.91 3.55 17.06
C GLU A 155 -9.63 4.17 18.43
N LYS A 156 -10.65 4.26 19.30
CA LYS A 156 -10.53 4.75 20.67
C LYS A 156 -9.67 3.85 21.56
N TYR A 157 -9.66 2.55 21.27
CA TYR A 157 -9.04 1.51 22.09
C TYR A 157 -7.97 0.76 21.28
N PRO A 158 -6.89 1.45 20.88
CA PRO A 158 -5.83 0.79 20.12
C PRO A 158 -5.16 -0.30 20.96
N ARG A 159 -4.57 -1.26 20.25
CA ARG A 159 -3.55 -2.12 20.85
C ARG A 159 -2.38 -1.25 21.31
N VAL A 160 -1.80 -1.58 22.46
CA VAL A 160 -0.65 -0.88 23.04
C VAL A 160 0.49 -1.87 23.31
N PRO A 161 1.71 -1.41 23.60
CA PRO A 161 2.83 -2.30 23.92
C PRO A 161 2.50 -3.27 25.05
N GLU A 162 3.01 -4.51 24.95
CA GLU A 162 2.77 -5.58 25.92
C GLU A 162 3.26 -5.23 27.33
N SER A 163 4.26 -4.35 27.44
CA SER A 163 4.75 -3.79 28.71
C SER A 163 3.67 -3.07 29.51
N ASN A 164 2.59 -2.61 28.85
CA ASN A 164 1.46 -1.95 29.51
C ASN A 164 0.47 -2.97 30.12
N CYS A 165 0.61 -4.26 29.84
CA CYS A 165 -0.22 -5.34 30.41
C CYS A 165 0.62 -6.30 31.26
N ASN A 166 1.64 -5.79 31.93
CA ASN A 166 2.63 -6.56 32.67
C ASN A 166 2.17 -7.06 34.06
N MET A 167 0.91 -6.85 34.45
CA MET A 167 0.39 -7.36 35.72
C MET A 167 0.04 -8.84 35.60
N ALA A 168 0.55 -9.66 36.51
CA ALA A 168 0.16 -11.06 36.60
C ALA A 168 -1.28 -11.22 37.10
N CYS A 169 -1.96 -12.27 36.64
CA CYS A 169 -3.26 -12.64 37.23
C CYS A 169 -3.07 -13.01 38.70
N ALA A 170 -3.98 -12.55 39.56
CA ALA A 170 -3.82 -12.76 40.99
C ALA A 170 -3.81 -14.25 41.36
N GLY A 171 -4.58 -15.08 40.65
CA GLY A 171 -4.66 -16.53 40.84
C GLY A 171 -3.86 -17.38 39.83
N GLU A 172 -3.13 -16.76 38.89
CA GLU A 172 -2.34 -17.47 37.86
C GLU A 172 -1.10 -16.62 37.52
N LYS A 173 -0.01 -16.77 38.30
CA LYS A 173 1.12 -15.83 38.27
C LYS A 173 1.89 -15.79 36.94
N ASN A 174 1.80 -16.83 36.12
CA ASN A 174 2.46 -16.94 34.82
C ASN A 174 1.62 -16.39 33.65
N ARG A 175 0.55 -15.63 33.96
CA ARG A 175 -0.41 -15.14 32.97
C ARG A 175 -0.55 -13.62 33.06
N MET A 176 -0.53 -12.96 31.90
CA MET A 176 -0.78 -11.52 31.81
C MET A 176 -2.27 -11.21 32.01
N CYS A 177 -2.56 -10.33 32.96
CA CYS A 177 -3.88 -9.86 33.35
C CYS A 177 -3.97 -8.32 33.34
N GLY A 178 -3.39 -7.72 32.30
CA GLY A 178 -3.55 -6.31 32.02
C GLY A 178 -2.76 -5.40 32.97
N SER A 179 -3.30 -4.22 33.21
CA SER A 179 -2.88 -3.27 34.26
C SER A 179 -4.04 -2.29 34.49
N ALA A 180 -3.81 -1.14 35.15
CA ALA A 180 -4.85 -0.13 35.30
C ALA A 180 -5.28 0.40 33.92
N ASP A 181 -6.57 0.28 33.60
CA ASP A 181 -7.14 0.66 32.29
C ASP A 181 -6.43 0.03 31.08
N ARG A 182 -5.86 -1.16 31.25
CA ARG A 182 -5.28 -1.97 30.16
C ARG A 182 -5.78 -3.39 30.27
N ASN A 183 -6.40 -3.90 29.20
CA ASN A 183 -6.88 -5.26 29.15
C ASN A 183 -5.87 -6.16 28.42
N SER A 184 -5.45 -7.25 29.05
CA SER A 184 -4.93 -8.41 28.32
C SER A 184 -6.11 -9.15 27.70
N ILE A 185 -6.19 -9.16 26.38
CA ILE A 185 -7.32 -9.74 25.64
C ILE A 185 -7.00 -11.16 25.21
N TYR A 186 -7.93 -12.09 25.47
CA TYR A 186 -7.87 -13.48 25.05
C TYR A 186 -9.17 -13.89 24.35
N LEU A 187 -9.07 -14.89 23.46
CA LEU A 187 -10.24 -15.63 23.00
C LEU A 187 -10.87 -16.44 24.12
N VAL A 188 -12.21 -16.38 24.18
CA VAL A 188 -13.00 -17.24 25.08
C VAL A 188 -12.84 -18.72 24.70
N LYS A 189 -12.83 -19.02 23.39
CA LYS A 189 -12.53 -20.33 22.82
C LYS A 189 -11.32 -20.16 21.87
N PRO A 190 -10.10 -20.53 22.30
CA PRO A 190 -8.90 -20.47 21.47
C PRO A 190 -8.98 -21.41 20.27
#